data_AF-A0A2V6KCT8-F1
#
_entry.id   AF-A0A2V6KCT8-F1
#
_cell.length_a   1.000
_cell.length_b   1.000
_cell.length_c   1.000
_cell.angle_alpha   90.00
_cell.angle_beta   90.00
_cell.angle_gamma   90.00
#
_symmetry.space_group_name_H-M   'P 1'
#
loop_
_entity.id
_entity.type
_entity.pdbx_description
1 polymer ?
#
loop_
_entity_poly.entity_id
_entity_poly.type
_entity_poly.pdbx_seq_one_letter_code
_entity_poly.pdbx_strand_id
1 'polypeptide(L)'
;MLIETLKRHWWVPVLRGVAAIVFGVIAFVYPGLTVAVLVLLFGAWVLVDGVFRIVGAIGHRASDPDWGWQLVIGILGIIIGFLTFHAPAITALVLVIYIAAWALMIGATEIAVAFKLRREIKGEWFLILMGLLSIVFAIMLLWNPLPGALALVWLIASYAIVFGFLGIILGFRLRSLPTIPVR
;
A
#
# COMPACT_ATOMS: atom_id res chain seq x y z
N MET A 1 -6.82 21.61 23.11
CA MET A 1 -6.24 20.25 23.21
C MET A 1 -5.71 19.69 21.89
N LEU A 2 -6.52 19.22 20.92
CA LEU A 2 -6.00 18.52 19.72
C LEU A 2 -5.04 19.38 18.87
N ILE A 3 -5.36 20.67 18.67
CA ILE A 3 -4.55 21.61 17.87
C ILE A 3 -3.19 21.89 18.54
N GLU A 4 -3.13 21.98 19.87
CA GLU A 4 -1.88 22.13 20.61
C GLU A 4 -1.00 20.89 20.52
N THR A 5 -1.59 19.70 20.60
CA THR A 5 -0.84 18.44 20.43
C THR A 5 -0.27 18.32 19.02
N LEU A 6 -1.05 18.67 17.98
CA LEU A 6 -0.59 18.69 16.59
C LEU A 6 0.50 19.74 16.36
N LYS A 7 0.35 20.92 16.97
CA LYS A 7 1.35 21.99 16.89
C LYS A 7 2.64 21.61 17.61
N ARG A 8 2.59 20.89 18.74
CA ARG A 8 3.79 20.38 19.45
C ARG A 8 4.53 19.32 18.64
N HIS A 9 3.80 18.53 17.86
CA HIS A 9 4.35 17.47 17.01
C HIS A 9 4.46 17.88 15.53
N TRP A 10 4.55 19.18 15.24
CA TRP A 10 4.71 19.72 13.88
C TRP A 10 5.90 19.12 13.12
N TRP A 11 6.92 18.68 13.85
CA TRP A 11 8.12 18.05 13.31
C TRP A 11 7.87 16.64 12.75
N VAL A 12 6.85 15.93 13.24
CA VAL A 12 6.51 14.57 12.79
C VAL A 12 6.12 14.53 11.31
N PRO A 13 5.17 15.36 10.80
CA PRO A 13 4.85 15.38 9.37
C PRO A 13 6.01 15.90 8.51
N VAL A 14 6.88 16.79 9.02
CA VAL A 14 8.09 17.21 8.30
C VAL A 14 9.07 16.06 8.17
N LEU A 15 9.40 15.38 9.27
CA LEU A 15 10.34 14.25 9.27
C LEU A 15 9.84 13.10 8.38
N ARG A 16 8.57 12.74 8.51
CA ARG A 16 7.92 11.75 7.65
C ARG A 16 7.97 12.18 6.18
N GLY A 17 7.74 13.46 5.90
CA GLY A 17 7.75 13.99 4.54
C GLY A 17 9.14 13.98 3.90
N VAL A 18 10.18 14.35 4.65
CA VAL A 18 11.58 14.23 4.22
C VAL A 18 11.94 12.78 3.95
N ALA A 19 11.60 11.87 4.86
CA ALA A 19 11.84 10.44 4.67
C ALA A 19 11.12 9.89 3.42
N ALA A 20 9.87 10.32 3.17
CA ALA A 20 9.12 9.93 1.98
C ALA A 20 9.74 10.44 0.67
N ILE A 21 10.25 11.67 0.65
CA ILE A 21 10.98 12.21 -0.51
C ILE A 21 12.25 11.42 -0.76
N VAL A 22 13.06 11.18 0.28
CA VAL A 22 14.31 10.40 0.16
C VAL A 22 14.01 9.00 -0.37
N PHE A 23 12.99 8.33 0.19
CA PHE A 23 12.54 7.03 -0.30
C PHE A 23 12.12 7.10 -1.77
N GLY A 24 11.30 8.08 -2.16
CA GLY A 24 10.84 8.24 -3.53
C GLY A 24 11.97 8.51 -4.53
N VAL A 25 12.96 9.34 -4.15
CA VAL A 25 14.15 9.58 -4.98
C VAL A 25 14.97 8.31 -5.14
N ILE A 26 15.23 7.57 -4.05
CA ILE A 26 15.94 6.27 -4.12
C ILE A 26 15.19 5.30 -5.01
N ALA A 27 13.86 5.27 -4.92
CA ALA A 27 13.00 4.40 -5.73
C ALA A 27 13.06 4.71 -7.23
N PHE A 28 13.23 5.98 -7.61
CA PHE A 28 13.45 6.35 -9.01
C PHE A 28 14.83 5.99 -9.52
N VAL A 29 15.88 6.20 -8.70
CA VAL A 29 17.27 5.96 -9.11
C VAL A 29 17.62 4.47 -9.14
N TYR A 30 17.11 3.70 -8.17
CA TYR A 30 17.43 2.28 -8.00
C TYR A 30 16.17 1.41 -7.94
N PRO A 31 15.35 1.36 -9.02
CA PRO A 31 14.05 0.72 -8.96
C PRO A 31 14.15 -0.79 -8.68
N GLY A 32 15.16 -1.48 -9.22
CA GLY A 32 15.40 -2.90 -8.96
C GLY A 32 15.69 -3.19 -7.48
N LEU A 33 16.50 -2.34 -6.83
CA LEU A 33 16.77 -2.46 -5.39
C LEU A 33 15.51 -2.20 -4.58
N THR A 34 14.71 -1.20 -4.97
CA THR A 34 13.45 -0.89 -4.29
C THR A 34 12.46 -2.05 -4.37
N VAL A 35 12.29 -2.68 -5.54
CA VAL A 35 11.46 -3.91 -5.64
C VAL A 35 11.97 -4.97 -4.67
N ALA A 36 13.28 -5.26 -4.67
CA ALA A 36 13.85 -6.27 -3.80
C ALA A 36 13.59 -5.96 -2.32
N VAL A 37 13.83 -4.72 -1.88
CA VAL A 37 13.59 -4.29 -0.49
C VAL A 37 12.11 -4.42 -0.13
N LEU A 38 11.20 -3.96 -0.98
CA LEU A 38 9.75 -4.07 -0.74
C LEU A 38 9.30 -5.53 -0.60
N VAL A 39 9.83 -6.41 -1.44
CA VAL A 39 9.54 -7.85 -1.40
C VAL A 39 10.08 -8.50 -0.14
N LEU A 40 11.30 -8.17 0.28
CA LEU A 40 11.89 -8.70 1.51
C LEU A 40 11.15 -8.19 2.75
N LEU A 41 10.73 -6.92 2.76
CA LEU A 41 9.89 -6.35 3.82
C LEU A 41 8.52 -7.04 3.86
N PHE A 42 7.92 -7.33 2.71
CA PHE A 42 6.71 -8.14 2.64
C PHE A 42 6.93 -9.54 3.22
N GLY A 43 8.02 -10.23 2.84
CA GLY A 43 8.38 -11.53 3.39
C GLY A 43 8.54 -11.50 4.91
N ALA A 44 9.24 -10.49 5.44
CA ALA A 44 9.40 -10.28 6.88
C ALA A 44 8.05 -10.04 7.58
N TRP A 45 7.20 -9.19 7.00
CA TRP A 45 5.86 -8.93 7.53
C TRP A 45 5.00 -10.19 7.58
N VAL A 46 4.98 -10.97 6.49
CA VAL A 46 4.22 -12.22 6.39
C VAL A 46 4.73 -13.27 7.39
N LEU A 47 6.04 -13.33 7.64
CA LEU A 47 6.58 -14.17 8.72
C LEU A 47 6.05 -13.75 10.08
N VAL A 48 6.14 -12.45 10.40
CA VAL A 48 5.71 -11.91 11.68
C VAL A 48 4.20 -12.13 11.88
N ASP A 49 3.39 -11.83 10.87
CA ASP A 49 1.94 -12.09 10.87
C ASP A 49 1.64 -13.59 11.04
N GLY A 50 2.38 -14.46 10.34
CA GLY A 50 2.27 -15.91 10.47
C GLY A 50 2.53 -16.40 11.89
N VAL A 51 3.57 -15.89 12.55
CA VAL A 51 3.88 -16.22 13.95
C VAL A 51 2.73 -15.76 14.86
N PHE A 52 2.27 -14.52 14.72
CA PHE A 52 1.18 -14.00 15.54
C PHE A 52 -0.12 -14.79 15.36
N ARG A 53 -0.44 -15.21 14.13
CA ARG A 53 -1.61 -16.06 13.85
C ARG A 53 -1.49 -17.43 14.49
N ILE A 54 -0.33 -18.07 14.44
CA ILE A 54 -0.11 -19.37 15.09
C ILE A 54 -0.26 -19.24 16.61
N VAL A 55 0.41 -18.24 17.21
CA VAL A 55 0.34 -18.00 18.66
C VAL A 55 -1.09 -17.67 19.09
N GLY A 56 -1.79 -16.80 18.33
CA GLY A 56 -3.17 -16.43 18.59
C GLY A 56 -4.14 -17.61 18.48
N ALA A 57 -4.00 -18.43 17.43
CA ALA A 57 -4.82 -19.62 17.20
C ALA A 57 -4.66 -20.65 18.32
N ILE A 58 -3.43 -20.87 18.80
CA ILE A 58 -3.17 -21.80 19.92
C ILE A 58 -3.71 -21.23 21.22
N GLY A 59 -3.51 -19.93 21.47
CA GLY A 59 -3.94 -19.25 22.70
C GLY A 59 -5.46 -19.17 22.88
N HIS A 60 -6.23 -19.07 21.79
CA HIS A 60 -7.68 -18.92 21.82
C HIS A 60 -8.44 -20.15 21.30
N ARG A 61 -7.78 -21.31 21.21
CA ARG A 61 -8.34 -22.55 20.65
C ARG A 61 -9.70 -22.95 21.21
N ALA A 62 -9.96 -22.67 22.48
CA ALA A 62 -11.23 -23.03 23.14
C ALA A 62 -12.35 -22.00 22.91
N SER A 63 -12.01 -20.78 22.50
CA SER A 63 -12.94 -19.64 22.40
C SER A 63 -13.20 -19.20 20.97
N ASP A 64 -12.30 -19.52 20.05
CA ASP A 64 -12.39 -19.15 18.64
C ASP A 64 -12.77 -20.38 17.78
N PRO A 65 -13.97 -20.42 17.18
CA PRO A 65 -14.38 -21.48 16.26
C PRO A 65 -13.46 -21.64 15.06
N ASP A 66 -12.79 -20.56 14.63
CA ASP A 66 -11.97 -20.50 13.43
C ASP A 66 -10.47 -20.74 13.71
N TRP A 67 -10.11 -21.14 14.93
CA TRP A 67 -8.72 -21.34 15.36
C TRP A 67 -7.91 -22.22 14.39
N GLY A 68 -8.53 -23.29 13.87
CA GLY A 68 -7.88 -24.23 12.95
C GLY A 68 -7.53 -23.57 11.61
N TRP A 69 -8.40 -22.69 11.12
CA TRP A 69 -8.17 -21.94 9.88
C TRP A 69 -7.08 -20.88 10.07
N GLN A 70 -7.09 -20.17 11.19
CA GLN A 70 -6.02 -19.21 11.52
C GLN A 70 -4.66 -19.89 11.64
N LEU A 71 -4.61 -21.09 12.22
CA LEU A 71 -3.38 -21.89 12.30
C LEU A 71 -2.85 -22.26 10.92
N VAL A 72 -3.72 -22.73 10.01
CA VAL A 72 -3.34 -23.07 8.63
C VAL A 72 -2.82 -21.84 7.89
N ILE A 73 -3.52 -20.70 7.97
CA ILE A 73 -3.06 -19.45 7.35
C ILE A 73 -1.71 -19.03 7.94
N GLY A 74 -1.54 -19.14 9.25
CA GLY A 74 -0.29 -18.80 9.91
C GLY A 74 0.89 -19.65 9.41
N ILE A 75 0.70 -20.96 9.31
CA ILE A 75 1.72 -21.89 8.77
C ILE A 75 2.05 -21.58 7.31
N LEU A 76 1.02 -21.36 6.47
CA LEU A 76 1.23 -20.96 5.07
C LEU A 76 1.98 -19.63 4.99
N GLY A 77 1.67 -18.66 5.86
CA GLY A 77 2.40 -17.40 5.99
C GLY A 77 3.88 -17.63 6.29
N ILE A 78 4.23 -18.47 7.27
CA ILE A 78 5.63 -18.81 7.56
C ILE A 78 6.34 -19.38 6.32
N ILE A 79 5.69 -20.32 5.62
CA ILE A 79 6.25 -20.95 4.41
C ILE A 79 6.49 -19.90 3.33
N ILE A 80 5.48 -19.06 3.03
CA ILE A 80 5.56 -18.00 2.02
C ILE A 80 6.65 -16.99 2.37
N GLY A 81 6.72 -16.59 3.64
CA GLY A 81 7.74 -15.66 4.13
C GLY A 81 9.15 -16.24 3.91
N PHE A 82 9.38 -17.49 4.27
CA PHE A 82 10.66 -18.16 4.05
C PHE A 82 11.01 -18.29 2.56
N LEU A 83 10.05 -18.72 1.73
CA LEU A 83 10.21 -18.79 0.27
C LEU A 83 10.57 -17.42 -0.34
N THR A 84 10.05 -16.33 0.23
CA THR A 84 10.33 -14.98 -0.23
C THR A 84 11.78 -14.58 -0.04
N PHE A 85 12.43 -15.00 1.04
CA PHE A 85 13.86 -14.75 1.25
C PHE A 85 14.74 -15.58 0.31
N HIS A 86 14.30 -16.80 -0.04
CA HIS A 86 15.05 -17.68 -0.94
C HIS A 86 14.89 -17.33 -2.41
N ALA A 87 13.69 -16.91 -2.81
CA ALA A 87 13.35 -16.61 -4.21
C ALA A 87 12.58 -15.29 -4.32
N PRO A 88 13.21 -14.14 -3.99
CA PRO A 88 12.54 -12.85 -3.98
C PRO A 88 12.00 -12.45 -5.37
N ALA A 89 12.64 -12.88 -6.46
CA ALA A 89 12.16 -12.62 -7.81
C ALA A 89 10.81 -13.32 -8.10
N ILE A 90 10.60 -14.53 -7.58
CA ILE A 90 9.34 -15.26 -7.73
C ILE A 90 8.25 -14.58 -6.91
N THR A 91 8.53 -14.21 -5.66
CA THR A 91 7.56 -13.45 -4.85
C THR A 91 7.22 -12.11 -5.50
N ALA A 92 8.19 -11.40 -6.05
CA ALA A 92 7.95 -10.16 -6.79
C ALA A 92 6.95 -10.38 -7.93
N LEU A 93 7.15 -11.43 -8.74
CA LEU A 93 6.25 -11.79 -9.83
C LEU A 93 4.84 -12.12 -9.31
N VAL A 94 4.74 -12.93 -8.26
CA VAL A 94 3.45 -13.29 -7.65
C VAL A 94 2.72 -12.05 -7.13
N LEU A 95 3.42 -11.12 -6.48
CA LEU A 95 2.85 -9.86 -6.02
C LEU A 95 2.38 -8.99 -7.18
N VAL A 96 3.14 -8.90 -8.27
CA VAL A 96 2.74 -8.16 -9.48
C VAL A 96 1.47 -8.75 -10.08
N ILE A 97 1.38 -10.09 -10.21
CA ILE A 97 0.19 -10.77 -10.71
C ILE A 97 -1.01 -10.53 -9.79
N TYR A 98 -0.80 -10.61 -8.47
CA TYR A 98 -1.83 -10.31 -7.48
C TYR A 98 -2.37 -8.89 -7.63
N ILE A 99 -1.48 -7.89 -7.76
CA ILE A 99 -1.85 -6.49 -7.97
C ILE A 99 -2.59 -6.32 -9.29
N ALA A 100 -2.17 -7.00 -10.36
CA ALA A 100 -2.86 -6.95 -11.65
C ALA A 100 -4.28 -7.53 -11.57
N ALA A 101 -4.45 -8.68 -10.92
CA ALA A 101 -5.76 -9.28 -10.70
C ALA A 101 -6.69 -8.36 -9.88
N TRP A 102 -6.14 -7.72 -8.84
CA TRP A 102 -6.87 -6.74 -8.05
C TRP A 102 -7.27 -5.50 -8.86
N ALA A 103 -6.36 -4.95 -9.66
CA ALA A 103 -6.63 -3.82 -10.56
C ALA A 103 -7.71 -4.16 -11.62
N LEU A 104 -7.73 -5.39 -12.14
CA LEU A 104 -8.82 -5.86 -13.01
C LEU A 104 -10.17 -5.87 -12.29
N MET A 105 -10.21 -6.41 -11.07
CA MET A 105 -11.45 -6.45 -10.27
C MET A 105 -11.97 -5.04 -9.97
N ILE A 106 -11.09 -4.10 -9.62
CA ILE A 106 -11.46 -2.69 -9.41
C ILE A 106 -11.99 -2.08 -10.69
N GLY A 107 -11.26 -2.21 -11.80
CA GLY A 107 -11.66 -1.59 -13.07
C GLY A 107 -13.01 -2.13 -13.56
N ALA A 108 -13.25 -3.44 -13.43
CA ALA A 108 -14.54 -4.05 -13.73
C ALA A 108 -15.66 -3.51 -12.82
N THR A 109 -15.38 -3.33 -11.52
CA THR A 109 -16.33 -2.80 -10.55
C THR A 109 -16.66 -1.33 -10.84
N GLU A 110 -15.67 -0.50 -11.13
CA GLU A 110 -15.85 0.93 -11.44
C GLU A 110 -16.69 1.12 -12.70
N ILE A 111 -16.45 0.31 -13.73
CA ILE A 111 -17.27 0.32 -14.95
C ILE A 111 -18.71 -0.12 -14.64
N ALA A 112 -18.90 -1.20 -13.87
CA ALA A 112 -20.23 -1.66 -13.47
C ALA A 112 -21.00 -0.60 -12.66
N VAL A 113 -20.32 0.06 -11.72
CA VAL A 113 -20.90 1.14 -10.91
C VAL A 113 -21.24 2.34 -11.79
N ALA A 114 -20.39 2.73 -12.73
CA ALA A 114 -20.66 3.82 -13.66
C ALA A 114 -21.95 3.58 -14.45
N PHE A 115 -22.18 2.36 -14.94
CA PHE A 115 -23.43 2.03 -15.63
C PHE A 115 -24.66 2.02 -14.70
N LYS A 116 -24.49 1.62 -13.43
CA LYS A 116 -25.59 1.57 -12.46
C LYS A 116 -26.01 2.95 -11.97
N LEU A 117 -25.04 3.84 -11.72
CA LEU A 117 -25.25 5.20 -11.23
C LEU A 117 -25.47 6.22 -12.34
N ARG A 118 -25.68 5.75 -13.59
CA ARG A 118 -25.75 6.60 -14.77
C ARG A 118 -26.92 7.58 -14.87
N ARG A 119 -27.81 7.52 -13.89
CA ARG A 119 -29.02 8.34 -13.80
C ARG A 119 -29.03 9.22 -12.56
N GLU A 120 -28.06 9.03 -11.67
CA GLU A 120 -28.02 9.69 -10.37
C GLU A 120 -26.82 10.64 -10.23
N ILE A 121 -25.76 10.51 -11.04
CA ILE A 121 -24.53 11.29 -10.89
C ILE A 121 -24.15 12.01 -12.18
N LYS A 122 -24.03 13.34 -12.13
CA LYS A 122 -23.35 14.12 -13.17
C LYS A 122 -21.83 13.94 -13.01
N GLY A 123 -21.22 13.03 -13.77
CA GLY A 123 -19.76 12.75 -13.70
C GLY A 123 -19.32 11.33 -14.07
N GLU A 124 -20.23 10.48 -14.53
CA GLU A 124 -20.01 9.05 -14.84
C GLU A 124 -18.81 8.78 -15.75
N TRP A 125 -18.52 9.69 -16.68
CA TRP A 125 -17.38 9.56 -17.59
C TRP A 125 -16.05 9.42 -16.85
N PHE A 126 -15.90 10.09 -15.70
CA PHE A 126 -14.69 10.00 -14.89
C PHE A 126 -14.53 8.59 -14.29
N LEU A 127 -15.63 7.96 -13.84
CA LEU A 127 -15.60 6.59 -13.32
C LEU A 127 -15.28 5.57 -14.42
N ILE A 128 -15.85 5.75 -15.63
CA ILE A 128 -15.54 4.89 -16.78
C ILE A 128 -14.06 5.02 -17.16
N LEU A 129 -13.53 6.26 -17.18
CA LEU A 129 -12.13 6.52 -17.50
C LEU A 129 -11.18 5.89 -16.46
N MET A 130 -11.48 6.00 -15.17
CA MET A 130 -10.71 5.36 -14.09
C MET A 130 -10.73 3.84 -14.24
N GLY A 131 -11.90 3.25 -14.49
CA GLY A 131 -12.03 1.81 -14.64
C GLY A 131 -11.29 1.28 -15.85
N LEU A 132 -11.37 1.98 -16.98
CA LEU A 132 -10.62 1.63 -18.18
C LEU A 132 -9.10 1.77 -17.95
N LEU A 133 -8.66 2.83 -17.28
CA LEU A 133 -7.26 3.03 -16.94
C LEU A 133 -6.72 1.90 -16.05
N SER A 134 -7.51 1.45 -15.07
CA SER A 134 -7.17 0.32 -14.20
C SER A 134 -7.05 -0.99 -14.98
N ILE A 135 -7.96 -1.25 -15.92
CA ILE A 135 -7.89 -2.45 -16.78
C ILE A 135 -6.66 -2.41 -17.68
N VAL A 136 -6.41 -1.27 -18.33
CA VAL A 136 -5.21 -1.09 -19.18
C VAL A 136 -3.95 -1.29 -18.35
N PHE A 137 -3.88 -0.70 -17.17
CA PHE A 137 -2.77 -0.88 -16.24
C PHE A 137 -2.56 -2.36 -15.88
N ALA A 138 -3.63 -3.09 -15.58
CA ALA A 138 -3.53 -4.51 -15.26
C ALA A 138 -3.09 -5.36 -16.46
N ILE A 139 -3.61 -5.11 -17.66
CA ILE A 139 -3.18 -5.78 -18.89
C ILE A 139 -1.70 -5.52 -19.15
N MET A 140 -1.23 -4.28 -18.96
CA MET A 140 0.19 -3.94 -19.09
C MET A 140 1.06 -4.71 -18.09
N LEU A 141 0.61 -4.86 -16.84
CA LEU A 141 1.30 -5.66 -15.83
C LEU A 141 1.41 -7.14 -16.23
N LEU A 142 0.34 -7.71 -16.81
CA LEU A 142 0.30 -9.13 -17.17
C LEU A 142 1.10 -9.45 -18.44
N TRP A 143 1.13 -8.53 -19.41
CA TRP A 143 1.88 -8.74 -20.66
C TRP A 143 3.38 -8.80 -20.40
N ASN A 144 3.91 -7.88 -19.57
CA ASN A 144 5.30 -7.89 -19.19
C ASN A 144 5.45 -7.52 -17.69
N PRO A 145 5.60 -8.53 -16.81
CA PRO A 145 5.64 -8.31 -15.37
C PRO A 145 6.83 -7.46 -14.91
N LEU A 146 7.95 -7.49 -15.63
CA LEU A 146 9.15 -6.76 -15.22
C LEU A 146 8.98 -5.24 -15.40
N PRO A 147 8.60 -4.72 -16.58
CA PRO A 147 8.19 -3.33 -16.73
C PRO A 147 6.95 -2.97 -15.88
N GLY A 148 6.02 -3.91 -15.66
CA GLY A 148 4.88 -3.71 -14.78
C GLY A 148 5.29 -3.42 -13.32
N ALA A 149 6.27 -4.16 -12.80
CA ALA A 149 6.86 -3.91 -11.49
C ALA A 149 7.54 -2.52 -11.42
N LEU A 150 8.25 -2.12 -12.48
CA LEU A 150 8.87 -0.80 -12.56
C LEU A 150 7.83 0.32 -12.59
N ALA A 151 6.73 0.13 -13.33
CA ALA A 151 5.62 1.08 -13.35
C ALA A 151 5.00 1.27 -11.97
N LEU A 152 4.82 0.19 -11.21
CA LEU A 152 4.39 0.25 -9.81
C LEU A 152 5.38 1.02 -8.95
N VAL A 153 6.69 0.77 -9.09
CA VAL A 153 7.71 1.50 -8.34
C VAL A 153 7.68 2.99 -8.65
N TRP A 154 7.58 3.38 -9.92
CA TRP A 154 7.49 4.79 -10.31
C TRP A 154 6.21 5.45 -9.82
N LEU A 155 5.08 4.73 -9.83
CA LEU A 155 3.84 5.21 -9.25
C LEU A 155 3.97 5.43 -7.74
N ILE A 156 4.54 4.47 -7.02
CA ILE A 156 4.79 4.56 -5.57
C ILE A 156 5.78 5.69 -5.26
N ALA A 157 6.84 5.82 -6.05
CA ALA A 157 7.87 6.84 -5.88
C ALA A 157 7.32 8.25 -6.11
N SER A 158 6.57 8.46 -7.20
CA SER A 158 5.91 9.75 -7.48
C SER A 158 4.91 10.11 -6.38
N TYR A 159 4.10 9.15 -5.92
CA TYR A 159 3.19 9.33 -4.80
C TYR A 159 3.94 9.70 -3.51
N ALA A 160 5.02 8.99 -3.18
CA ALA A 160 5.83 9.25 -1.98
C ALA A 160 6.45 10.67 -2.00
N ILE A 161 6.95 11.12 -3.16
CA ILE A 161 7.49 12.48 -3.32
C ILE A 161 6.39 13.52 -3.12
N VAL A 162 5.24 13.38 -3.79
CA VAL A 162 4.12 14.33 -3.67
C VAL A 162 3.62 14.40 -2.22
N PHE A 163 3.38 13.25 -1.59
CA PHE A 163 2.97 13.19 -0.19
C PHE A 163 4.04 13.74 0.75
N GLY A 164 5.31 13.54 0.42
CA GLY A 164 6.41 14.09 1.20
C GLY A 164 6.44 15.61 1.18
N PHE A 165 6.29 16.22 0.00
CA PHE A 165 6.13 17.67 -0.14
C PHE A 165 4.91 18.20 0.63
N LEU A 166 3.75 17.55 0.47
CA LEU A 166 2.53 17.93 1.20
C LEU A 166 2.71 17.81 2.72
N GLY A 167 3.38 16.77 3.21
CA GLY A 167 3.67 16.57 4.63
C GLY A 167 4.59 17.65 5.20
N ILE A 168 5.63 18.04 4.46
CA ILE A 168 6.51 19.15 4.84
C ILE A 168 5.73 20.47 4.93
N ILE A 169 4.93 20.78 3.91
CA ILE A 169 4.08 21.99 3.90
C ILE A 169 3.12 21.98 5.09
N LEU A 170 2.46 20.86 5.35
CA LEU A 170 1.54 20.72 6.47
C LEU A 170 2.25 20.92 7.82
N GLY A 171 3.43 20.34 8.00
CA GLY A 171 4.20 20.50 9.22
C GLY A 171 4.60 21.95 9.50
N PHE A 172 5.03 22.68 8.47
CA PHE A 172 5.29 24.11 8.61
C PHE A 172 4.01 24.92 8.84
N ARG A 173 2.89 24.58 8.19
CA ARG A 173 1.60 25.22 8.47
C ARG A 173 1.14 25.00 9.91
N LEU A 174 1.29 23.79 10.45
CA LEU A 174 0.95 23.48 11.85
C LEU A 174 1.80 24.30 12.83
N ARG A 175 3.09 24.49 12.54
CA ARG A 175 3.98 25.36 13.33
C ARG A 175 3.49 26.80 13.37
N SER A 176 2.97 27.30 12.25
CA SER A 176 2.52 28.69 12.08
C SER A 176 1.10 28.99 12.60
N LEU A 177 0.36 28.01 13.13
CA LEU A 177 -0.99 28.24 13.64
C LEU A 177 -0.98 29.15 14.88
N PRO A 178 -1.83 30.20 14.95
CA PRO A 178 -1.98 31.02 16.15
C PRO A 178 -2.41 30.17 17.36
N THR A 179 -1.77 30.36 18.52
CA THR A 179 -2.27 29.77 19.77
C THR A 179 -3.52 30.54 20.20
N ILE A 180 -4.69 29.94 20.03
CA ILE A 180 -5.94 30.52 20.53
C ILE A 180 -5.96 30.31 22.06
N PRO A 181 -5.98 31.38 22.87
CA PRO A 181 -6.06 31.24 24.32
C PRO A 181 -7.39 30.57 24.69
N VAL A 182 -7.31 29.42 25.35
CA VAL A 182 -8.46 28.74 25.94
C VAL A 182 -8.87 29.56 27.17
N ARG A 183 -10.05 30.19 27.13
CA ARG A 183 -10.72 30.72 28.33
C ARG A 183 -11.44 29.59 29.04
#